data_AF-A0A1V0TZN9-F1
#
_entry.id   AF-A0A1V0TZN9-F1
#
_cell.length_a   1.000
_cell.length_b   1.000
_cell.length_c   1.000
_cell.angle_alpha   90.00
_cell.angle_beta   90.00
_cell.angle_gamma   90.00
#
_symmetry.space_group_name_H-M   'P 1'
#
loop_
_entity.id
_entity.type
_entity.pdbx_description
1 polymer ?
#
loop_
_entity_poly.entity_id
_entity_poly.type
_entity_poly.pdbx_seq_one_letter_code
_entity_poly.pdbx_strand_id
1 'polypeptide(L)'
;MPPGTRVTVIQDPSWDGPWQVEFQGTIDDLSAPEPVRHSLAREGELAYWVVFDEPQNDSSGDGPFRKAWIWDRYLKRDPEA
;
A
#
# COMPACT_ATOMS: atom_id res chain seq x y z
N MET A 1 4.95 -9.81 3.10
CA MET A 1 6.26 -9.21 2.78
C MET A 1 7.00 -8.92 4.07
N PRO A 2 8.33 -9.11 4.14
CA PRO A 2 9.11 -8.72 5.31
C PRO A 2 9.06 -7.21 5.60
N PRO A 3 9.12 -6.78 6.87
CA PRO A 3 9.57 -5.44 7.25
C PRO A 3 10.73 -4.92 6.42
N GLY A 4 10.71 -3.63 6.07
CA GLY A 4 11.78 -3.00 5.30
C GLY A 4 11.75 -3.29 3.79
N THR A 5 10.82 -4.13 3.31
CA THR A 5 10.68 -4.39 1.87
C THR A 5 10.29 -3.11 1.14
N ARG A 6 11.03 -2.79 0.06
CA ARG A 6 10.71 -1.71 -0.87
C ARG A 6 9.57 -2.11 -1.79
N VAL A 7 8.60 -1.22 -1.91
CA VAL A 7 7.38 -1.46 -2.69
C VAL A 7 6.98 -0.21 -3.46
N THR A 8 6.33 -0.45 -4.59
CA THR A 8 5.51 0.53 -5.28
C THR A 8 4.04 0.24 -4.94
N VAL A 9 3.34 1.25 -4.43
CA VAL A 9 1.87 1.24 -4.32
C VAL A 9 1.32 1.50 -5.72
N ILE A 10 0.60 0.54 -6.27
CA ILE A 10 0.05 0.58 -7.64
C ILE A 10 -1.45 0.88 -7.64
N GLN A 11 -1.94 1.45 -8.73
CA GLN A 11 -3.37 1.67 -8.93
C GLN A 11 -4.08 0.35 -9.27
N ASP A 12 -5.37 0.30 -8.97
CA ASP A 12 -6.19 -0.82 -9.41
C ASP A 12 -6.43 -0.68 -10.94
N PRO A 13 -6.30 -1.75 -11.74
CA PRO A 13 -6.53 -1.66 -13.18
C PRO A 13 -8.01 -1.44 -13.56
N SER A 14 -8.95 -1.66 -12.62
CA SER A 14 -10.39 -1.55 -12.84
C SER A 14 -11.01 -0.24 -12.36
N TRP A 15 -10.29 0.52 -11.53
CA TRP A 15 -10.69 1.86 -11.06
C TRP A 15 -9.46 2.60 -10.52
N ASP A 16 -9.45 3.94 -10.54
CA ASP A 16 -8.26 4.74 -10.18
C ASP A 16 -7.75 4.52 -8.73
N GLY A 17 -8.50 3.80 -7.90
CA GLY A 17 -8.09 3.42 -6.56
C GLY A 17 -8.17 4.58 -5.57
N PRO A 18 -7.67 4.37 -4.33
CA PRO A 18 -7.71 5.40 -3.30
C PRO A 18 -6.61 6.47 -3.46
N TRP A 19 -5.70 6.35 -4.42
CA TRP A 19 -4.55 7.25 -4.57
C TRP A 19 -4.49 7.88 -5.96
N GLN A 20 -4.02 9.13 -6.03
CA GLN A 20 -3.95 9.87 -7.30
C GLN A 20 -2.90 9.32 -8.27
N VAL A 21 -1.83 8.77 -7.71
CA VAL A 21 -0.65 8.30 -8.46
C VAL A 21 -0.13 7.00 -7.85
N GLU A 22 0.68 6.28 -8.62
CA GLU A 22 1.54 5.23 -8.07
C GLU A 22 2.77 5.87 -7.42
N PHE A 23 3.22 5.32 -6.29
CA PHE A 23 4.34 5.90 -5.54
C PHE A 23 5.09 4.85 -4.74
N GLN A 24 6.31 5.18 -4.35
CA GLN A 24 7.19 4.29 -3.60
C GLN A 24 7.03 4.42 -2.09
N GLY A 25 7.29 3.31 -1.41
CA GLY A 25 7.35 3.25 0.03
C GLY A 25 8.05 2.01 0.55
N THR A 26 8.02 1.86 1.87
CA THR A 26 8.60 0.74 2.59
C THR A 26 7.56 0.08 3.48
N ILE A 27 7.55 -1.25 3.52
CA ILE A 27 6.76 -1.99 4.51
C ILE A 27 7.27 -1.63 5.91
N ASP A 28 6.35 -1.14 6.75
CA ASP A 28 6.60 -0.75 8.13
C ASP A 28 7.23 -1.90 8.93
N ASP A 29 8.22 -1.57 9.76
CA ASP A 29 8.96 -2.55 10.55
C ASP A 29 8.41 -2.74 11.97
N LEU A 30 7.47 -1.89 12.38
CA LEU A 30 6.84 -1.93 13.70
C LEU A 30 5.51 -2.71 13.72
N SER A 31 4.93 -2.98 12.55
CA SER A 31 3.59 -3.58 12.44
C SER A 31 3.62 -4.87 11.63
N ALA A 32 3.04 -5.94 12.17
CA ALA A 32 2.81 -7.16 11.41
C ALA A 32 1.74 -6.94 10.32
N PRO A 33 1.78 -7.68 9.21
CA PRO A 33 0.66 -7.68 8.26
C PRO A 33 -0.61 -8.24 8.89
N GLU A 34 -1.73 -7.66 8.50
CA GLU A 34 -3.05 -7.98 9.07
C GLU A 34 -3.97 -8.56 7.99
N PRO A 35 -4.81 -9.56 8.31
CA PRO A 35 -5.83 -10.04 7.37
C PRO A 35 -6.83 -8.95 7.01
N VAL A 36 -7.12 -8.80 5.72
CA VAL A 36 -8.15 -7.87 5.24
C VAL A 36 -9.54 -8.43 5.54
N ARG A 37 -10.26 -7.77 6.45
CA ARG A 37 -11.65 -8.13 6.81
C ARG A 37 -12.65 -7.30 6.01
N HIS A 38 -12.67 -7.49 4.70
CA HIS A 38 -13.58 -6.79 3.80
C HIS A 38 -14.26 -7.75 2.82
N SER A 39 -15.50 -7.47 2.41
CA SER A 39 -16.27 -8.34 1.49
C SER A 39 -15.63 -8.50 0.11
N LEU A 40 -14.83 -7.52 -0.30
CA LEU A 40 -14.07 -7.53 -1.56
C LEU A 40 -12.67 -8.11 -1.44
N ALA A 41 -12.26 -8.55 -0.24
CA ALA A 41 -10.95 -9.15 -0.02
C ALA A 41 -10.82 -10.49 -0.75
N ARG A 42 -9.63 -10.79 -1.26
CA ARG A 42 -9.30 -12.14 -1.74
C ARG A 42 -9.10 -13.06 -0.55
N GLU A 43 -9.26 -14.37 -0.75
CA GLU A 43 -9.02 -15.35 0.31
C GLU A 43 -7.57 -15.26 0.82
N GLY A 44 -7.40 -15.13 2.13
CA GLY A 44 -6.08 -15.00 2.76
C GLY A 44 -5.36 -13.68 2.50
N GLU A 45 -6.04 -12.68 1.92
CA GLU A 45 -5.41 -11.39 1.62
C GLU A 45 -4.98 -10.66 2.88
N LEU A 46 -3.75 -10.17 2.84
CA LEU A 46 -3.15 -9.37 3.89
C LEU A 46 -3.13 -7.90 3.47
N ALA A 47 -3.04 -7.02 4.45
CA ALA A 47 -2.70 -5.63 4.24
C ALA A 47 -1.52 -5.26 5.13
N TYR A 48 -0.73 -4.33 4.62
CA TYR A 48 0.53 -3.91 5.19
C TYR A 48 0.47 -2.43 5.48
N TRP A 49 1.03 -2.03 6.60
CA TRP A 49 1.38 -0.64 6.80
C TRP A 49 2.56 -0.29 5.90
N VAL A 50 2.39 0.72 5.04
CA VAL A 50 3.43 1.21 4.15
C VAL A 50 3.75 2.64 4.53
N VAL A 51 5.02 2.91 4.84
CA VAL A 51 5.55 4.26 5.03
C VAL A 51 5.95 4.80 3.67
N PHE A 52 5.43 5.96 3.30
CA PHE A 52 5.67 6.55 1.99
C PHE A 52 6.98 7.33 1.99
N ASP A 53 7.70 7.29 0.87
CA ASP A 53 8.93 8.08 0.71
C ASP A 53 8.63 9.57 0.70
N GLU A 54 7.59 9.93 -0.04
CA GLU A 54 7.04 11.28 -0.13
C GLU A 54 5.58 11.27 0.31
N PRO A 55 5.11 12.32 1.02
CA PRO A 55 3.70 12.43 1.40
C PRO A 55 2.77 12.39 0.18
N GLN A 56 1.66 11.65 0.27
CA GLN A 56 0.72 11.45 -0.85
C GLN A 56 -0.68 11.93 -0.54
N ASN A 57 -1.35 12.49 -1.55
CA ASN A 57 -2.78 12.77 -1.50
C ASN A 57 -3.59 11.57 -1.98
N ASP A 58 -4.73 11.34 -1.33
CA ASP A 58 -5.69 10.35 -1.79
C ASP A 58 -6.48 10.85 -3.02
N SER A 59 -7.31 10.00 -3.61
CA SER A 59 -8.09 10.34 -4.81
C SER A 59 -9.13 11.44 -4.62
N SER A 60 -9.49 11.78 -3.37
CA SER A 60 -10.33 12.93 -3.04
C SER A 60 -9.52 14.22 -2.86
N GLY A 61 -8.20 14.13 -2.82
CA GLY A 61 -7.28 15.23 -2.54
C GLY A 61 -6.93 15.40 -1.07
N ASP A 62 -7.37 14.49 -0.19
CA ASP A 62 -7.06 14.55 1.24
C ASP A 62 -5.60 14.14 1.50
N GLY A 63 -5.00 14.67 2.58
CA GLY A 63 -3.62 14.41 2.97
C GLY A 63 -2.77 15.69 3.15
N PRO A 64 -1.45 15.66 2.90
CA PRO A 64 -0.72 14.52 2.36
C PRO A 64 -0.34 13.52 3.47
N PHE A 65 -0.74 12.26 3.28
CA PHE A 65 -0.47 11.16 4.19
C PHE A 65 0.96 10.68 4.05
N ARG A 66 1.55 10.19 5.14
CA ARG A 66 2.91 9.63 5.15
C ARG A 66 2.94 8.12 5.32
N LYS A 67 1.78 7.52 5.61
CA LYS A 67 1.64 6.11 5.93
C LYS A 67 0.19 5.70 5.73
N ALA A 68 -0.04 4.51 5.19
CA ALA A 68 -1.38 3.93 5.08
C ALA A 68 -1.36 2.41 5.16
N TRP A 69 -2.53 1.84 5.40
CA TRP A 69 -2.77 0.39 5.39
C TRP A 69 -3.21 -0.03 3.99
N ILE A 70 -2.32 -0.68 3.25
CA ILE A 70 -2.48 -1.01 1.84
C ILE A 70 -2.62 -2.51 1.66
N TRP A 71 -3.60 -2.95 0.87
CA TRP A 71 -3.85 -4.37 0.61
C TRP A 71 -2.75 -4.95 -0.29
N ASP A 72 -2.39 -6.21 -0.07
CA ASP A 72 -1.27 -6.91 -0.74
C ASP A 72 -1.33 -6.81 -2.26
N ARG A 73 -2.54 -6.89 -2.84
CA ARG A 73 -2.72 -6.82 -4.30
C ARG A 73 -2.28 -5.48 -4.93
N TYR A 74 -2.20 -4.42 -4.14
CA TYR A 74 -1.81 -3.07 -4.56
C TYR A 74 -0.34 -2.76 -4.26
N LEU A 75 0.43 -3.78 -3.88
CA LEU A 75 1.84 -3.64 -3.58
C LEU A 75 2.66 -4.48 -4.56
N LYS A 76 3.46 -3.79 -5.36
CA LYS A 76 4.46 -4.44 -6.20
C LYS A 76 5.81 -4.31 -5.52
N ARG A 77 6.51 -5.42 -5.32
CA ARG A 77 7.90 -5.37 -4.86
C ARG A 77 8.76 -4.76 -5.94
N ASP A 78 9.63 -3.84 -5.54
CA ASP A 78 10.66 -3.35 -6.44
C ASP A 78 11.71 -4.48 -6.60
N PRO A 79 12.05 -4.90 -7.83
CA PRO A 79 13.09 -5.90 -8.03
C PRO A 79 14.44 -5.31 -7.59
N GLU A 80 14.91 -5.80 -6.43
CA GLU A 80 16.20 -5.57 -5.75
C GLU A 80 16.87 -4.19 -5.93
N ALA A 81 16.96 -3.47 -4.80
CA ALA A 81 18.06 -2.54 -4.53
C ALA A 81 19.23 -3.31 -3.88
#